data_AF-A0A0B4XDM7-F1
#
_entry.id   AF-A0A0B4XDM7-F1
#
_cell.length_a   1.000
_cell.length_b   1.000
_cell.length_c   1.000
_cell.angle_alpha   90.00
_cell.angle_beta   90.00
_cell.angle_gamma   90.00
#
_symmetry.space_group_name_H-M   'P 1'
#
loop_
_entity.id
_entity.type
_entity.pdbx_description
1 polymer ?
#
loop_
_entity_poly.entity_id
_entity_poly.type
_entity_poly.pdbx_seq_one_letter_code
_entity_poly.pdbx_strand_id
1 'polypeptide(L)' 'MSLEGHTTAPGANVHENHYCDHEDASGIRCTQWGCYGFEESTGATRWYCRKHQPLIYRGLPAHGSIHVFVGR' A
#
# COMPACT_ATOMS: atom_id res chain seq x y z
N MET A 1 1.73 6.87 -25.81
CA MET A 1 1.78 5.71 -24.88
C MET A 1 1.48 4.47 -25.72
N SER A 2 2.36 3.46 -25.73
CA SER A 2 2.22 2.29 -26.62
C SER A 2 1.23 1.28 -26.06
N LEU A 3 0.42 0.67 -26.94
CA LEU A 3 -0.54 -0.39 -26.62
C LEU A 3 0.13 -1.76 -26.40
N GLU A 4 1.43 -1.89 -26.69
CA GLU A 4 2.19 -3.14 -26.75
C GLU A 4 2.36 -3.89 -25.40
N GLY A 5 1.80 -3.39 -24.30
CA GLY A 5 1.78 -4.05 -22.99
C GLY A 5 0.38 -4.29 -22.41
N HIS A 6 -0.68 -3.89 -23.12
CA HIS A 6 -2.04 -4.06 -22.64
C HIS A 6 -2.52 -5.48 -22.91
N THR A 7 -2.69 -6.26 -21.84
CA THR A 7 -3.38 -7.55 -21.93
C THR A 7 -4.88 -7.32 -22.09
N THR A 8 -5.50 -8.04 -23.03
CA THR A 8 -6.97 -8.09 -23.21
C THR A 8 -7.62 -9.12 -22.29
N ALA A 9 -6.85 -9.72 -21.38
CA ALA A 9 -7.36 -10.68 -20.43
C ALA A 9 -8.53 -10.09 -19.63
N PRO A 10 -9.60 -10.86 -19.39
CA PRO A 10 -10.73 -10.39 -18.59
C PRO A 10 -10.22 -9.96 -17.20
N GLY A 11 -10.52 -8.72 -16.80
CA GLY A 11 -10.05 -8.13 -15.54
C GLY A 11 -8.84 -7.20 -15.67
N ALA A 12 -8.17 -7.14 -16.82
CA ALA A 12 -6.99 -6.29 -17.03
C ALA A 12 -7.28 -4.77 -16.94
N ASN A 13 -8.53 -4.39 -17.12
CA ASN A 13 -9.03 -3.03 -16.98
C ASN A 13 -9.67 -2.75 -15.60
N VAL A 14 -9.75 -3.74 -14.72
CA VAL A 14 -10.34 -3.58 -13.39
C VAL A 14 -9.28 -2.99 -12.48
N HIS A 15 -9.34 -1.67 -12.27
CA HIS A 15 -8.71 -1.03 -11.14
C HIS A 15 -9.66 -1.15 -9.95
N GLU A 16 -9.31 -2.00 -8.98
CA GLU A 16 -9.98 -1.95 -7.69
C GLU A 16 -9.55 -0.68 -6.96
N ASN A 17 -10.53 0.14 -6.57
CA ASN A 17 -10.25 1.41 -5.94
C ASN A 17 -9.89 1.20 -4.47
N HIS A 18 -8.60 1.17 -4.15
CA HIS A 18 -8.12 0.99 -2.79
C HIS A 18 -7.81 2.34 -2.14
N TYR A 19 -8.66 2.76 -1.19
CA TYR A 19 -8.37 3.89 -0.31
C TYR A 19 -7.59 3.43 0.92
N CYS A 20 -6.87 4.37 1.54
CA CYS A 20 -6.11 4.12 2.76
C CYS A 20 -7.01 3.55 3.88
N ASP A 21 -6.60 2.41 4.46
CA ASP A 21 -7.24 1.69 5.56
C ASP A 21 -7.00 2.32 6.94
N HIS A 22 -6.21 3.40 7.01
CA HIS A 22 -5.98 4.10 8.26
C HIS A 22 -7.23 4.86 8.71
N GLU A 23 -7.62 4.62 9.96
CA GLU A 23 -8.65 5.34 10.69
C GLU A 23 -7.99 6.07 11.86
N ASP A 24 -8.32 7.35 12.04
CA ASP A 24 -7.83 8.14 13.17
C ASP A 24 -8.60 7.86 14.46
N ALA A 25 -8.16 8.46 15.57
CA ALA A 25 -8.80 8.29 16.88
C ALA A 25 -10.25 8.78 16.94
N SER A 26 -10.70 9.57 15.96
CA SER A 26 -12.07 10.07 15.85
C SER A 26 -12.95 9.19 14.95
N GLY A 27 -12.41 8.08 14.43
CA GLY A 27 -13.12 7.19 13.52
C GLY A 27 -13.13 7.69 12.06
N ILE A 28 -12.33 8.71 11.72
CA ILE A 28 -12.30 9.25 10.36
C ILE A 28 -11.26 8.48 9.54
N ARG A 29 -11.72 7.90 8.44
CA ARG A 29 -10.86 7.17 7.51
C ARG A 29 -10.09 8.10 6.59
N CYS A 30 -8.83 7.78 6.36
CA CYS A 30 -7.98 8.52 5.45
C CYS A 30 -8.50 8.43 4.01
N THR A 31 -8.76 9.58 3.39
CA THR A 31 -9.31 9.67 2.02
C THR A 31 -8.24 9.56 0.93
N GLN A 32 -6.98 9.38 1.30
CA GLN A 32 -5.89 9.23 0.34
C GLN A 32 -5.90 7.86 -0.32
N TRP A 33 -5.31 7.79 -1.51
CA TRP A 33 -5.11 6.52 -2.21
C TRP A 33 -4.19 5.58 -1.43
N GLY A 34 -4.59 4.31 -1.33
CA GLY A 34 -3.79 3.24 -0.77
C GLY A 34 -2.85 2.69 -1.84
N CYS A 35 -1.62 3.18 -1.90
CA CYS A 35 -0.63 2.73 -2.88
C CYS A 35 0.15 1.49 -2.42
N TYR A 36 0.05 1.12 -1.14
CA TYR A 36 0.89 0.10 -0.52
C TYR A 36 0.00 -0.97 0.14
N GLY A 37 -0.01 -2.19 -0.40
CA GLY A 37 -0.77 -3.31 0.11
C GLY A 37 0.04 -4.14 1.12
N PHE A 38 -0.58 -4.49 2.25
CA PHE A 38 0.01 -5.25 3.34
C PHE A 38 -0.93 -6.40 3.69
N GLU A 39 -0.44 -7.63 3.60
CA GLU A 39 -1.23 -8.82 3.90
C GLU A 39 -1.33 -9.01 5.42
N GLU A 40 -2.56 -9.11 5.92
CA GLU A 40 -2.82 -9.61 7.26
C GLU A 40 -2.79 -11.13 7.27
N SER A 41 -2.55 -11.70 8.45
CA SER A 41 -2.42 -13.14 8.69
C SER A 41 -3.60 -13.99 8.20
N THR A 42 -4.77 -13.39 7.98
CA THR A 42 -6.00 -14.07 7.57
C THR A 42 -6.34 -13.92 6.08
N GLY A 43 -5.39 -13.48 5.24
CA GLY A 43 -5.56 -13.44 3.79
C GLY A 43 -6.28 -12.18 3.26
N ALA A 44 -6.50 -11.19 4.11
CA ALA A 44 -6.97 -9.87 3.70
C ALA A 44 -5.75 -8.95 3.46
N THR A 45 -5.79 -8.17 2.38
CA THR A 45 -4.78 -7.13 2.11
C THR A 45 -5.34 -5.78 2.53
N ARG A 46 -4.68 -5.11 3.47
CA ARG A 46 -4.96 -3.71 3.81
C ARG A 46 -4.10 -2.78 2.98
N TRP A 47 -4.67 -1.67 2.55
CA TRP A 47 -3.99 -0.71 1.69
C TRP A 47 -3.73 0.58 2.46
N TYR A 48 -2.51 1.08 2.46
CA TYR A 48 -2.14 2.31 3.16
C TYR A 48 -1.54 3.35 2.21
N CYS A 49 -1.78 4.63 2.50
CA CYS A 49 -1.07 5.71 1.84
C CYS A 49 0.35 5.83 2.43
N ARG A 50 1.23 6.59 1.77
CA ARG A 50 2.63 6.75 2.19
C ARG A 50 2.80 7.11 3.68
N LYS A 51 1.90 7.94 4.21
CA LYS A 51 1.97 8.47 5.58
C LYS A 51 1.57 7.46 6.65
N HIS A 52 0.72 6.48 6.30
CA HIS A 52 0.14 5.54 7.25
C HIS A 52 0.60 4.10 7.03
N GLN A 53 1.69 3.91 6.28
CA GLN A 53 2.29 2.59 6.12
C GLN A 53 2.73 2.05 7.49
N PRO A 54 2.57 0.75 7.75
CA PRO A 54 3.20 0.08 8.88
C PRO A 54 4.71 0.37 8.91
N LEU A 55 5.23 0.69 10.09
CA LEU A 55 6.66 0.97 10.27
C LEU A 55 7.53 -0.25 9.95
N ILE A 56 7.02 -1.44 10.28
CA ILE A 56 7.65 -2.73 9.98
C ILE A 56 6.56 -3.67 9.46
N TYR A 57 6.79 -4.25 8.29
CA TYR A 57 5.96 -5.29 7.70
C TYR A 57 6.82 -6.48 7.30
N ARG A 58 6.54 -7.66 7.87
CA ARG A 58 7.32 -8.89 7.62
C ARG A 58 8.85 -8.69 7.73
N GLY A 59 9.29 -7.85 8.68
CA GLY A 59 10.70 -7.52 8.90
C GLY A 59 11.28 -6.48 7.93
N LEU A 60 10.50 -6.02 6.94
CA LEU A 60 10.87 -4.92 6.05
C LEU A 60 10.38 -3.59 6.63
N PRO A 61 11.15 -2.52 6.45
CA PRO A 61 10.74 -1.21 6.92
C PRO A 61 9.77 -0.52 5.96
N ALA A 62 9.15 0.55 6.43
CA ALA A 62 8.25 1.38 5.63
C ALA A 62 8.92 1.90 4.35
N HIS A 63 8.17 1.91 3.24
CA HIS A 63 8.72 2.39 1.97
C HIS A 63 9.18 3.86 2.07
N GLY A 64 10.46 4.11 1.76
CA GLY A 64 11.08 5.43 1.83
C GLY A 64 11.72 5.76 3.18
N SER A 65 11.73 4.84 4.15
CA SER A 65 12.54 5.01 5.35
C SER A 65 14.03 4.93 4.99
N ILE A 66 14.78 6.01 5.23
CA ILE A 66 16.23 5.99 5.14
C ILE A 66 16.72 5.25 6.39
N HIS A 67 17.10 3.98 6.24
CA HIS A 67 17.94 3.33 7.23
C HIS A 67 19.31 3.95 7.08
N VAL A 68 19.55 5.03 7.83
CA VAL A 68 20.92 5.50 8.06
C VAL A 68 21.57 4.38 8.87
N PHE A 69 22.27 3.48 8.20
CA PHE A 69 23.21 2.58 8.86
C PHE A 69 24.28 3.49 9.48
N VAL A 70 24.09 3.88 10.74
CA VAL A 70 25.17 4.42 11.56
C VAL A 70 26.07 3.23 11.87
N GLY A 71 26.96 2.93 10.91
CA GLY A 71 28.06 2.00 11.11
C GLY A 71 28.96 2.54 12.21
N ARG A 72 29.20 1.68 13.20
CA ARG A 72 30.15 1.90 14.30
C ARG A 72 31.55 1.48 13.88
#